data_AF-A0A1G9ZLN5-F1
#
_entry.id   AF-A0A1G9ZLN5-F1
#
_cell.length_a   1.000
_cell.length_b   1.000
_cell.length_c   1.000
_cell.angle_alpha   90.00
_cell.angle_beta   90.00
_cell.angle_gamma   90.00
#
_symmetry.space_group_name_H-M   'P 1'
#
loop_
_entity.id
_entity.type
_entity.pdbx_description
1 polymer ?
#
loop_
_entity_poly.entity_id
_entity_poly.type
_entity_poly.pdbx_seq_one_letter_code
_entity_poly.pdbx_strand_id
1 'polypeptide(L)'
;MRLANLPGMSSSEVQASFLPYAEGLGFRSEAKGLFLEYKNNLGPDYYRPIGSSGILLEVERGKTTTNNMDLLDFWKCHLCRSADYLFLMVPQALKHNDAMTPKKEYNAVVKRIETFFVEGNHTNVREVHIFGY
;
A
#
# COMPACT_ATOMS: atom_id res chain seq x y z
N MET A 1 -13.71 2.42 -9.82
CA MET A 1 -13.15 3.17 -8.67
C MET A 1 -14.14 4.16 -8.03
N ARG A 2 -14.69 5.15 -8.74
CA ARG A 2 -15.45 6.26 -8.09
C ARG A 2 -16.63 5.82 -7.22
N LEU A 3 -17.37 4.77 -7.59
CA LEU A 3 -18.47 4.23 -6.78
C LEU A 3 -17.99 3.44 -5.56
N ALA A 4 -16.86 2.73 -5.66
CA ALA A 4 -16.33 1.91 -4.58
C ALA A 4 -15.68 2.73 -3.45
N ASN A 5 -15.22 3.95 -3.75
CA ASN A 5 -14.59 4.84 -2.76
C ASN A 5 -15.60 5.76 -2.04
N LEU A 6 -16.90 5.40 -2.05
CA LEU A 6 -17.95 6.15 -1.36
C LEU A 6 -18.12 5.67 0.09
N PRO A 7 -18.56 6.53 1.03
CA PRO A 7 -18.91 6.11 2.38
C PRO A 7 -19.91 4.95 2.37
N GLY A 8 -19.63 3.91 3.16
CA GLY A 8 -20.50 2.73 3.28
C GLY A 8 -20.22 1.59 2.30
N MET A 9 -19.33 1.78 1.33
CA MET A 9 -18.88 0.71 0.42
C MET A 9 -17.80 -0.15 1.07
N SER A 10 -17.68 -1.41 0.64
CA SER A 10 -16.69 -2.32 1.20
C SER A 10 -15.27 -1.93 0.77
N SER A 11 -14.33 -1.97 1.71
CA SER A 11 -12.90 -1.81 1.41
C SER A 11 -12.41 -2.87 0.40
N SER A 12 -12.99 -4.08 0.42
CA SER A 12 -12.64 -5.10 -0.57
C SER A 12 -13.00 -4.72 -2.01
N GLU A 13 -14.05 -3.92 -2.22
CA GLU A 13 -14.48 -3.49 -3.57
C GLU A 13 -13.54 -2.46 -4.18
N VAL A 14 -12.96 -1.59 -3.34
CA VAL A 14 -11.94 -0.63 -3.79
C VAL A 14 -10.71 -1.39 -4.30
N GLN A 15 -10.17 -2.31 -3.49
CA GLN A 15 -9.03 -3.15 -3.89
C GLN A 15 -9.34 -3.95 -5.15
N ALA A 16 -10.50 -4.63 -5.20
CA ALA A 16 -10.90 -5.42 -6.37
C ALA A 16 -10.96 -4.58 -7.67
N SER A 17 -11.26 -3.28 -7.57
CA SER A 17 -11.28 -2.39 -8.74
C SER A 17 -9.90 -2.09 -9.33
N PHE A 18 -8.81 -2.33 -8.57
CA PHE A 18 -7.43 -2.21 -9.06
C PHE A 18 -6.91 -3.50 -9.69
N LEU A 19 -7.48 -4.66 -9.35
CA LEU A 19 -6.98 -5.98 -9.76
C LEU A 19 -6.75 -6.10 -11.28
N PRO A 20 -7.69 -5.76 -12.18
CA PRO A 20 -7.46 -5.92 -13.62
C PRO A 20 -6.29 -5.09 -14.16
N TYR A 21 -6.07 -3.90 -13.59
CA TYR A 21 -4.96 -3.02 -13.98
C TYR A 21 -3.63 -3.54 -13.43
N ALA A 22 -3.64 -4.02 -12.18
CA ALA A 22 -2.47 -4.63 -11.55
C ALA A 22 -2.02 -5.88 -12.34
N GLU A 23 -2.96 -6.76 -12.71
CA GLU A 23 -2.70 -7.94 -13.56
C GLU A 23 -2.14 -7.55 -14.93
N GLY A 24 -2.70 -6.52 -15.58
CA GLY A 24 -2.19 -6.00 -16.84
C GLY A 24 -0.74 -5.46 -16.76
N LEU A 25 -0.31 -5.06 -15.56
CA LEU A 25 1.07 -4.64 -15.28
C LEU A 25 1.97 -5.80 -14.80
N GLY A 26 1.47 -7.04 -14.74
CA GLY A 26 2.20 -8.23 -14.33
C GLY A 26 2.23 -8.47 -12.82
N PHE A 27 1.37 -7.80 -12.05
CA PHE A 27 1.17 -8.15 -10.63
C PHE A 27 0.26 -9.37 -10.51
N ARG A 28 0.46 -10.13 -9.44
CA ARG A 28 -0.44 -11.22 -9.03
C ARG A 28 -1.02 -10.93 -7.66
N SER A 29 -2.31 -11.23 -7.49
CA SER A 29 -3.02 -11.15 -6.21
C SER A 29 -2.46 -12.16 -5.21
N GLU A 30 -2.46 -11.78 -3.92
CA GLU A 30 -2.16 -12.67 -2.79
C GLU A 30 -0.97 -13.59 -3.06
N ALA A 31 0.23 -13.03 -3.19
CA ALA A 31 1.45 -13.84 -3.32
C ALA A 31 1.74 -14.57 -2.00
N LYS A 32 1.03 -15.67 -1.78
CA LYS A 32 1.24 -16.61 -0.70
C LYS A 32 2.66 -17.14 -0.82
N GLY A 33 3.38 -17.13 0.29
CA GLY A 33 4.72 -17.67 0.34
C GLY A 33 5.85 -16.65 0.47
N LEU A 34 5.58 -15.34 0.33
CA LEU A 34 6.61 -14.30 0.39
C LEU A 34 7.21 -14.07 1.79
N PHE A 35 6.56 -14.58 2.83
CA PHE A 35 6.90 -14.34 4.24
C PHE A 35 6.94 -15.65 5.07
N LEU A 36 7.16 -16.81 4.43
CA LEU A 36 7.11 -18.12 5.10
C LEU A 36 8.14 -18.30 6.22
N GLU A 37 9.21 -17.52 6.18
CA GLU A 37 10.25 -17.50 7.21
C GLU A 37 9.81 -16.80 8.50
N TYR A 38 8.71 -16.05 8.46
CA TYR A 38 8.19 -15.32 9.61
C TYR A 38 6.98 -16.04 10.21
N LYS A 39 6.84 -15.99 11.54
CA LYS A 39 5.68 -16.56 12.26
C LYS A 39 4.38 -15.76 12.04
N ASN A 40 4.49 -14.58 11.46
CA ASN A 40 3.37 -13.66 11.27
C ASN A 40 2.70 -13.97 9.94
N ASN A 41 1.37 -13.93 9.90
CA ASN A 41 0.62 -14.12 8.66
C ASN A 41 0.60 -12.80 7.86
N LEU A 42 1.73 -12.49 7.21
CA LEU A 42 1.90 -11.31 6.37
C LEU A 42 1.67 -11.68 4.90
N GLY A 43 1.01 -10.78 4.19
CA GLY A 43 0.84 -10.88 2.74
C GLY A 43 0.58 -9.48 2.17
N PRO A 44 1.06 -9.22 0.95
CA PRO A 44 0.69 -8.01 0.25
C PRO A 44 -0.64 -8.18 -0.46
N ASP A 45 -1.32 -7.08 -0.77
CA ASP A 45 -2.45 -7.11 -1.70
C ASP A 45 -2.01 -7.68 -3.06
N TYR A 46 -0.88 -7.19 -3.59
CA TYR A 46 -0.30 -7.68 -4.84
C TYR A 46 1.23 -7.73 -4.84
N TYR A 47 1.80 -8.58 -5.69
CA TYR A 47 3.25 -8.70 -5.89
C TYR A 47 3.61 -8.81 -7.37
N ARG A 48 4.74 -8.22 -7.74
CA ARG A 48 5.35 -8.41 -9.06
C ARG A 48 6.87 -8.62 -8.93
N PRO A 49 7.44 -9.72 -9.44
CA PRO A 49 8.89 -9.88 -9.52
C PRO A 49 9.49 -8.93 -10.58
N ILE A 50 10.66 -8.34 -10.29
CA ILE A 50 11.43 -7.52 -11.22
C ILE A 50 12.93 -7.80 -11.08
N GLY A 51 13.55 -8.39 -12.12
CA GLY A 51 14.96 -8.79 -12.07
C GLY A 51 15.23 -9.72 -10.89
N SER A 52 16.17 -9.33 -10.01
CA SER A 52 16.52 -10.06 -8.79
C SER A 52 15.72 -9.64 -7.54
N SER A 53 14.69 -8.80 -7.70
CA SER A 53 13.87 -8.25 -6.62
C SER A 53 12.38 -8.29 -7.01
N GLY A 54 11.56 -7.41 -6.44
CA GLY A 54 10.13 -7.34 -6.66
C GLY A 54 9.52 -6.06 -6.11
N ILE A 55 8.24 -5.85 -6.46
CA ILE A 55 7.41 -4.74 -6.03
C ILE A 55 6.25 -5.32 -5.23
N LEU A 56 6.04 -4.81 -4.02
CA LEU A 56 4.77 -4.96 -3.30
C LEU A 56 3.85 -3.81 -3.72
N LEU A 57 2.58 -4.10 -3.96
CA LEU A 57 1.56 -3.07 -4.20
C LEU A 57 0.44 -3.25 -3.17
N GLU A 58 0.11 -2.16 -2.48
CA GLU A 58 -0.89 -2.13 -1.42
C GLU A 58 -1.94 -1.06 -1.71
N VAL A 59 -3.21 -1.40 -1.51
CA VAL A 59 -4.34 -0.48 -1.74
C VAL A 59 -4.92 -0.04 -0.41
N GLU A 60 -4.78 1.25 -0.16
CA GLU A 60 -5.10 1.89 1.10
C GLU A 60 -6.55 2.39 1.15
N ARG A 61 -7.34 1.96 2.15
CA ARG A 61 -8.82 1.99 2.06
C ARG A 61 -9.52 2.54 3.30
N GLY A 62 -9.26 3.80 3.64
CA GLY A 62 -10.05 4.51 4.65
C GLY A 62 -9.44 4.59 6.03
N LYS A 63 -8.45 3.75 6.37
CA LYS A 63 -7.79 3.70 7.70
C LYS A 63 -6.27 3.84 7.64
N THR A 64 -5.76 4.34 6.52
CA THR A 64 -4.35 4.37 6.14
C THR A 64 -3.46 4.94 7.23
N THR A 65 -3.67 6.20 7.60
CA THR A 65 -2.88 6.82 8.67
C THR A 65 -3.45 6.60 10.07
N THR A 66 -4.76 6.32 10.19
CA THR A 66 -5.43 6.13 11.49
C THR A 66 -5.04 4.82 12.15
N ASN A 67 -4.78 3.76 11.38
CA ASN A 67 -4.34 2.46 11.86
C ASN A 67 -2.87 2.15 11.53
N ASN A 68 -2.14 3.13 11.00
CA ASN A 68 -0.74 2.96 10.54
C ASN A 68 -0.56 1.85 9.50
N MET A 69 -1.55 1.67 8.61
CA MET A 69 -1.45 0.67 7.53
C MET A 69 -0.29 1.00 6.59
N ASP A 70 -0.05 2.28 6.32
CA ASP A 70 1.09 2.74 5.52
C ASP A 70 2.44 2.28 6.10
N LEU A 71 2.59 2.37 7.42
CA LEU A 71 3.80 1.90 8.11
C LEU A 71 3.87 0.38 8.20
N LEU A 72 2.74 -0.30 8.35
CA LEU A 72 2.67 -1.76 8.30
C LEU A 72 3.10 -2.28 6.93
N ASP A 73 2.64 -1.63 5.87
CA ASP A 73 2.95 -1.95 4.47
C ASP A 73 4.43 -1.66 4.16
N PHE A 74 4.96 -0.55 4.66
CA PHE A 74 6.39 -0.26 4.62
C PHE A 74 7.20 -1.34 5.35
N TRP A 75 6.78 -1.73 6.55
CA TRP A 75 7.46 -2.77 7.32
C TRP A 75 7.39 -4.15 6.64
N LYS A 76 6.25 -4.50 6.01
CA LYS A 76 6.15 -5.70 5.17
C LYS A 76 7.19 -5.67 4.06
N CYS A 77 7.31 -4.55 3.34
CA CYS A 77 8.33 -4.42 2.28
C CYS A 77 9.74 -4.53 2.85
N HIS A 78 10.02 -3.89 3.99
CA HIS A 78 11.32 -3.95 4.66
C HIS A 78 11.75 -5.37 5.02
N LEU A 79 10.79 -6.23 5.39
CA LEU A 79 11.04 -7.64 5.71
C LEU A 79 11.07 -8.56 4.49
N CYS A 80 10.45 -8.18 3.38
CA CYS A 80 10.28 -9.08 2.24
C CYS A 80 11.62 -9.36 1.54
N ARG A 81 12.06 -10.61 1.54
CA ARG A 81 13.32 -10.99 0.86
C ARG A 81 13.21 -11.01 -0.66
N SER A 82 11.99 -10.91 -1.19
CA SER A 82 11.69 -10.99 -2.62
C SER A 82 11.27 -9.64 -3.22
N ALA A 83 11.24 -8.56 -2.43
CA ALA A 83 10.83 -7.24 -2.86
C ALA A 83 11.53 -6.14 -2.09
N ASP A 84 12.11 -5.16 -2.81
CA ASP A 84 12.74 -3.98 -2.22
C ASP A 84 11.95 -2.69 -2.53
N TYR A 85 10.88 -2.78 -3.32
CA TYR A 85 10.10 -1.64 -3.82
C TYR A 85 8.65 -1.74 -3.35
N LEU A 86 8.06 -0.60 -2.99
CA LEU A 86 6.68 -0.53 -2.51
C LEU A 86 5.87 0.51 -3.28
N PHE A 87 4.72 0.09 -3.79
CA PHE A 87 3.72 0.97 -4.39
C PHE A 87 2.53 1.09 -3.43
N LEU A 88 2.21 2.30 -3.00
CA LEU A 88 1.05 2.60 -2.17
C LEU A 88 -0.01 3.34 -2.99
N MET A 89 -1.17 2.73 -3.19
CA MET A 89 -2.32 3.40 -3.79
C MET A 89 -3.12 4.06 -2.67
N VAL A 90 -3.05 5.40 -2.54
CA VAL A 90 -3.59 6.15 -1.41
C VAL A 90 -4.69 7.11 -1.86
N PRO A 91 -5.86 7.15 -1.20
CA PRO A 91 -6.90 8.12 -1.53
C PRO A 91 -6.41 9.56 -1.28
N GLN A 92 -6.65 10.46 -2.23
CA GLN A 92 -6.27 11.87 -2.05
C GLN A 92 -7.02 12.53 -0.89
N ALA A 93 -8.28 12.15 -0.74
CA ALA A 93 -9.17 12.68 0.27
C ALA A 93 -10.09 11.57 0.81
N LEU A 94 -10.15 11.42 2.13
CA LEU A 94 -11.09 10.52 2.79
C LEU A 94 -12.21 11.31 3.46
N LYS A 95 -13.46 11.00 3.08
CA LYS A 95 -14.68 11.42 3.77
C LYS A 95 -15.35 10.18 4.36
N HIS A 96 -15.64 10.19 5.66
CA HIS A 96 -16.41 9.12 6.31
C HIS A 96 -17.91 9.44 6.39
N ASN A 97 -18.25 10.73 6.31
CA ASN A 97 -19.62 11.22 6.15
C ASN A 97 -19.57 12.58 5.43
N ASP A 98 -20.72 13.03 4.94
CA ASP A 98 -20.81 14.27 4.15
C ASP A 98 -20.49 15.54 4.94
N ALA A 99 -20.62 15.49 6.27
CA ALA A 99 -20.38 16.61 7.18
C ALA A 99 -18.90 16.77 7.57
N MET A 100 -18.04 15.79 7.29
CA MET A 100 -16.63 15.83 7.67
C MET A 100 -15.77 16.55 6.63
N THR A 101 -14.86 17.39 7.14
CA THR A 101 -13.74 17.90 6.35
C THR A 101 -12.87 16.72 5.89
N PRO A 102 -12.61 16.55 4.59
CA PRO A 102 -11.82 15.44 4.09
C PRO A 102 -10.41 15.45 4.68
N LYS A 103 -9.95 14.29 5.15
CA LYS A 103 -8.55 14.12 5.54
C LYS A 103 -7.68 14.03 4.29
N LYS A 104 -6.57 14.78 4.28
CA LYS A 104 -5.55 14.78 3.20
C LYS A 104 -4.59 13.61 3.39
N GLU A 105 -5.09 12.41 3.18
CA GLU A 105 -4.40 11.16 3.56
C GLU A 105 -3.14 10.95 2.73
N TYR A 106 -3.19 11.22 1.43
CA TYR A 106 -2.01 11.25 0.57
C TYR A 106 -0.85 12.08 1.17
N ASN A 107 -1.11 13.33 1.54
CA ASN A 107 -0.07 14.21 2.10
C ASN A 107 0.47 13.69 3.43
N ALA A 108 -0.39 13.10 4.25
CA ALA A 108 0.00 12.53 5.54
C ALA A 108 0.88 11.30 5.37
N VAL A 109 0.56 10.42 4.40
CA VAL A 109 1.40 9.26 4.05
C VAL A 109 2.76 9.71 3.51
N VAL A 110 2.78 10.65 2.55
CA VAL A 110 4.04 11.21 2.01
C VAL A 110 4.93 11.69 3.15
N LYS A 111 4.40 12.51 4.06
CA LYS A 111 5.14 13.05 5.21
C LYS A 111 5.64 11.98 6.19
N ARG A 112 4.93 10.87 6.33
CA ARG A 112 5.35 9.77 7.22
C ARG A 112 6.44 8.93 6.56
N ILE A 113 6.25 8.56 5.29
CA ILE A 113 7.16 7.70 4.54
C ILE A 113 8.49 8.40 4.23
N GLU A 114 8.49 9.71 3.95
CA GLU A 114 9.73 10.46 3.65
C GLU A 114 10.77 10.35 4.79
N THR A 115 10.33 10.14 6.03
CA THR A 115 11.23 10.06 7.19
C THR A 115 12.19 8.86 7.12
N PHE A 116 11.85 7.80 6.40
CA PHE A 116 12.73 6.63 6.20
C PHE A 116 13.80 6.86 5.12
N PHE A 117 13.71 7.94 4.36
CA PHE A 117 14.65 8.30 3.31
C PHE A 117 15.57 9.46 3.71
N VAL A 118 15.46 9.92 4.95
CA VAL A 118 16.41 10.86 5.56
C VAL A 118 17.70 10.12 5.91
N GLU A 119 18.84 10.80 5.76
CA GLU A 119 20.15 10.27 6.14
C GLU A 119 20.15 9.74 7.58
N GLY A 120 20.63 8.51 7.76
CA GLY A 120 20.63 7.82 9.06
C GLY A 120 19.41 6.93 9.33
N ASN A 121 18.34 7.03 8.54
CA ASN A 121 17.11 6.21 8.71
C ASN A 121 16.96 5.09 7.67
N HIS A 122 18.08 4.61 7.12
CA HIS A 122 18.09 3.61 6.04
C HIS A 122 17.35 2.32 6.40
N THR A 123 16.66 1.75 5.41
CA THR A 123 15.94 0.47 5.52
C THR A 123 16.22 -0.37 4.27
N ASN A 124 15.79 -1.63 4.26
CA ASN A 124 15.83 -2.48 3.05
C ASN A 124 14.91 -1.99 1.91
N VAL A 125 13.98 -1.08 2.17
CA VAL A 125 13.11 -0.51 1.13
C VAL A 125 13.90 0.52 0.34
N ARG A 126 14.15 0.25 -0.94
CA ARG A 126 14.96 1.09 -1.82
C ARG A 126 14.19 2.31 -2.34
N GLU A 127 12.91 2.13 -2.63
CA GLU A 127 12.06 3.20 -3.14
C GLU A 127 10.58 2.90 -2.82
N VAL A 128 9.83 3.98 -2.54
CA VAL A 128 8.38 3.92 -2.37
C VAL A 128 7.74 4.89 -3.36
N HIS A 129 6.80 4.39 -4.16
CA HIS A 129 5.94 5.24 -5.00
C HIS A 129 4.56 5.33 -4.39
N ILE A 130 4.10 6.56 -4.14
CA ILE A 130 2.77 6.82 -3.59
C ILE A 130 1.91 7.41 -4.70
N PHE A 131 0.81 6.74 -5.04
CA PHE A 131 -0.12 7.15 -6.09
C PHE A 131 -1.43 7.62 -5.46
N GLY A 132 -1.79 8.88 -5.70
CA GLY A 132 -3.07 9.45 -5.27
C GLY A 132 -4.21 9.04 -6.19
N TYR A 133 -5.35 8.59 -5.64
CA TYR A 133 -6.58 8.32 -6.40
C TYR A 133 -7.85 8.93 -5.77
#